data_AF-A0A6A3BCW4-F1
#
_entry.id   AF-A0A6A3BCW4-F1
#
_cell.length_a   1.000
_cell.length_b   1.000
_cell.length_c   1.000
_cell.angle_alpha   90.00
_cell.angle_beta   90.00
_cell.angle_gamma   90.00
#
_symmetry.space_group_name_H-M   'P 1'
#
loop_
_entity.id
_entity.type
_entity.pdbx_description
1 polymer ?
#
loop_
_entity_poly.entity_id
_entity_poly.type
_entity_poly.pdbx_seq_one_letter_code
_entity_poly.pdbx_strand_id
1 'polypeptide(L)'
;MTSSSFTRLHPLPAFKKRCHRSGIKLKKRRERKEMRRRVVELKGEMEERSEEQKMIKEEQRQVGEKLEAIEEECEKLREETNAIIRQSAHTQLRLALMFQILKAREENDFNKASLLTHLLREIIATSTVKH
;
A
#
# COMPACT_ATOMS: atom_id res chain seq x y z
N MET A 1 82.53 43.83 -63.28
CA MET A 1 81.10 44.21 -63.26
C MET A 1 80.30 43.00 -63.76
N THR A 2 79.54 42.36 -62.86
CA THR A 2 78.07 42.18 -62.94
C THR A 2 77.67 41.21 -64.07
N SER A 3 76.96 40.09 -63.87
CA SER A 3 75.91 39.84 -62.90
C SER A 3 75.61 38.34 -62.82
N SER A 4 75.44 37.87 -61.59
CA SER A 4 74.74 36.64 -61.21
C SER A 4 73.27 36.69 -61.63
N SER A 5 72.72 35.57 -62.10
CA SER A 5 71.26 35.33 -62.15
C SER A 5 70.92 33.89 -61.75
N PHE A 6 71.11 33.67 -60.45
CA PHE A 6 70.26 32.91 -59.53
C PHE A 6 68.98 32.28 -60.13
N THR A 7 68.95 30.96 -60.20
CA THR A 7 67.77 30.13 -60.44
C THR A 7 66.77 30.33 -59.30
N ARG A 8 65.65 30.99 -59.60
CA ARG A 8 64.59 31.24 -58.63
C ARG A 8 63.70 29.99 -58.52
N LEU A 9 64.04 29.09 -57.59
CA LEU A 9 63.14 28.04 -57.13
C LEU A 9 61.89 28.68 -56.51
N HIS A 10 60.73 28.39 -57.07
CA HIS A 10 59.44 28.75 -56.48
C HIS A 10 59.20 27.91 -55.21
N PRO A 11 58.83 28.52 -54.06
CA PRO A 11 58.45 27.75 -52.89
C PRO A 11 57.08 27.12 -53.12
N LEU A 12 56.98 25.80 -52.95
CA LEU A 12 55.70 25.09 -52.88
C LEU A 12 54.89 25.59 -51.67
N PRO A 13 53.56 25.70 -51.80
CA PRO A 13 52.72 26.21 -50.72
C PRO A 13 52.77 25.28 -49.51
N ALA A 14 53.11 25.84 -48.36
CA ALA A 14 53.07 25.14 -47.08
C ALA A 14 51.67 24.54 -46.86
N PHE A 15 51.60 23.20 -46.83
CA PHE A 15 50.40 22.45 -46.48
C PHE A 15 49.93 22.89 -45.09
N LYS A 16 48.81 23.62 -45.04
CA LYS A 16 48.21 24.12 -43.79
C LYS A 16 47.51 22.98 -43.03
N LYS A 17 48.24 21.92 -42.64
CA LYS A 17 47.74 20.83 -41.77
C LYS A 17 47.82 21.23 -40.29
N ARG A 18 47.11 22.29 -39.89
CA ARG A 18 46.99 22.62 -38.46
C ARG A 18 45.75 23.47 -38.15
N CYS A 19 44.56 22.97 -38.51
CA CYS A 19 43.30 23.58 -38.03
C CYS A 19 42.21 22.55 -37.66
N HIS A 20 42.16 21.38 -38.30
CA HIS A 20 41.13 20.38 -37.98
C HIS A 20 41.34 19.66 -36.63
N ARG A 21 42.60 19.49 -36.18
CA ARG A 21 42.91 18.76 -34.94
C ARG A 21 42.51 19.53 -33.66
N SER A 22 42.51 20.87 -33.70
CA SER A 22 42.07 21.73 -32.58
C SER A 22 40.54 21.78 -32.47
N GLY A 23 39.82 21.86 -33.60
CA GLY A 23 38.36 21.81 -33.65
C GLY A 23 37.78 20.51 -33.09
N ILE A 24 38.35 19.36 -33.46
CA ILE A 24 37.94 18.05 -32.93
C ILE A 24 38.17 17.94 -31.41
N LYS A 25 39.30 18.46 -30.92
CA LYS A 25 39.61 18.48 -29.47
C LYS A 25 38.62 19.37 -28.70
N LEU A 26 38.24 20.52 -29.26
CA LEU A 26 37.26 21.43 -28.68
C LEU A 26 35.86 20.80 -28.65
N LYS A 27 35.43 20.14 -29.73
CA LYS A 27 34.15 19.42 -29.80
C LYS A 27 34.07 18.32 -28.74
N LYS A 28 35.08 17.44 -28.67
CA LYS A 28 35.18 16.39 -27.64
C LYS A 28 35.20 16.95 -26.21
N ARG A 29 35.77 18.15 -26.00
CA ARG A 29 35.76 18.83 -24.70
C ARG A 29 34.36 19.35 -24.34
N ARG A 30 33.60 19.86 -25.32
CA ARG A 30 32.20 20.29 -25.11
C ARG A 30 31.29 19.10 -24.79
N GLU A 31 31.37 18.03 -25.57
CA GLU A 31 30.62 16.78 -25.33
C GLU A 31 30.91 16.21 -23.93
N ARG A 32 32.18 16.18 -23.50
CA ARG A 32 32.53 15.76 -22.13
C ARG A 32 31.97 16.69 -21.05
N LYS A 33 31.89 18.00 -21.29
CA LYS A 33 31.31 18.95 -20.33
C LYS A 33 29.80 18.75 -20.23
N GLU A 34 29.13 18.56 -21.36
CA GLU A 34 27.71 18.28 -21.41
C GLU A 34 27.38 16.95 -20.71
N MET A 35 28.14 15.89 -21.00
CA MET A 35 28.00 14.61 -20.31
C MET A 35 28.18 14.76 -18.79
N ARG A 36 29.18 15.53 -18.35
CA ARG A 36 29.37 15.79 -16.91
C ARG A 36 28.20 16.53 -16.28
N ARG A 37 27.57 17.48 -16.98
CA ARG A 37 26.37 18.17 -16.49
C ARG A 37 25.21 17.21 -16.32
N ARG A 38 24.91 16.41 -17.36
CA ARG A 38 23.84 15.40 -17.31
C ARG A 38 24.05 14.38 -16.19
N VAL A 39 25.29 13.94 -15.95
CA VAL A 39 25.60 13.03 -14.84
C VAL A 39 25.35 13.68 -13.47
N VAL A 40 25.61 14.97 -13.32
CA VAL A 40 25.33 15.68 -12.06
C VAL A 40 23.82 15.86 -11.86
N GLU A 41 23.10 16.25 -12.92
CA GLU A 41 21.63 16.36 -12.90
C GLU A 41 20.98 15.02 -12.54
N LEU A 42 21.37 13.94 -13.22
CA LEU A 42 20.87 12.58 -12.93
C LEU A 42 21.15 12.14 -11.51
N LYS A 43 22.31 12.51 -10.93
CA LYS A 43 22.61 12.19 -9.53
C LYS A 43 21.67 12.93 -8.58
N GLY A 44 21.40 14.20 -8.82
CA GLY A 44 20.42 14.97 -8.04
C GLY A 44 19.04 14.36 -8.10
N GLU A 45 18.55 14.03 -9.30
CA GLU A 45 17.25 13.35 -9.49
C GLU A 45 17.20 11.95 -8.84
N MET A 46 18.33 11.25 -8.78
CA MET A 46 18.41 9.95 -8.10
C MET A 46 18.37 10.10 -6.59
N GLU A 47 19.03 11.11 -6.03
CA GLU A 47 19.00 11.43 -4.61
C GLU A 47 17.60 11.85 -4.17
N GLU A 48 16.96 12.76 -4.90
CA GLU A 48 15.58 13.20 -4.65
C GLU A 48 14.61 12.02 -4.64
N ARG A 49 14.61 11.21 -5.70
CA ARG A 49 13.78 9.99 -5.76
C ARG A 49 14.10 9.00 -4.66
N SER A 50 15.36 8.89 -4.24
CA SER A 50 15.73 8.00 -3.13
C SER A 50 15.13 8.44 -1.81
N GLU A 51 15.03 9.75 -1.55
CA GLU A 51 14.39 10.27 -0.34
C GLU A 51 12.86 10.11 -0.43
N GLU A 52 12.25 10.42 -1.57
CA GLU A 52 10.82 10.18 -1.80
C GLU A 52 10.46 8.71 -1.56
N GLN A 53 11.24 7.77 -2.09
CA GLN A 53 11.01 6.33 -1.88
C GLN A 53 11.13 5.90 -0.41
N LYS A 54 11.98 6.55 0.38
CA LYS A 54 12.04 6.27 1.83
C LYS A 54 10.77 6.74 2.52
N MET A 55 10.28 7.94 2.19
CA MET A 55 9.02 8.45 2.75
C MET A 55 7.84 7.55 2.37
N ILE A 56 7.73 7.16 1.09
CA ILE A 56 6.66 6.26 0.62
C ILE A 56 6.67 4.94 1.39
N LYS A 57 7.84 4.34 1.61
CA LYS A 57 7.95 3.09 2.38
C LYS A 57 7.48 3.24 3.81
N GLU A 58 7.83 4.36 4.44
CA GLU A 58 7.43 4.63 5.82
C GLU A 58 5.93 4.91 5.92
N GLU A 59 5.37 5.68 5.00
CA GLU A 59 3.91 5.89 4.93
C GLU A 59 3.17 4.57 4.69
N GLN A 60 3.65 3.72 3.78
CA GLN A 60 3.08 2.40 3.54
C GLN A 60 3.13 1.51 4.78
N ARG A 61 4.24 1.54 5.54
CA ARG A 61 4.35 0.83 6.82
C ARG A 61 3.29 1.29 7.80
N GLN A 62 3.14 2.61 7.98
CA GLN A 62 2.15 3.19 8.90
C GLN A 62 0.71 2.89 8.48
N VAL A 63 0.41 2.91 7.18
CA VAL A 63 -0.91 2.52 6.67
C VAL A 63 -1.16 1.03 6.93
N GLY A 64 -0.15 0.17 6.71
CA GLY A 64 -0.24 -1.26 7.00
C GLY A 64 -0.57 -1.54 8.46
N GLU A 65 0.15 -0.91 9.40
CA GLU A 65 -0.10 -1.06 10.84
C GLU A 65 -1.50 -0.61 11.25
N LYS A 66 -1.99 0.49 10.66
CA LYS A 66 -3.37 0.96 10.90
C LYS A 66 -4.42 0.00 10.35
N LEU A 67 -4.17 -0.59 9.18
CA LEU A 67 -5.08 -1.58 8.59
C LEU A 67 -5.14 -2.85 9.43
N GLU A 68 -4.00 -3.35 9.90
CA GLU A 68 -3.94 -4.52 10.79
C GLU A 68 -4.73 -4.28 12.09
N ALA A 69 -4.57 -3.11 12.71
CA ALA A 69 -5.35 -2.74 13.89
C ALA A 69 -6.87 -2.68 13.61
N ILE A 70 -7.27 -2.16 12.44
CA ILE A 70 -8.68 -2.12 12.01
C ILE A 70 -9.21 -3.54 11.78
N GLU A 71 -8.42 -4.43 11.19
CA GLU A 71 -8.80 -5.83 10.95
C GLU A 71 -9.02 -6.57 12.27
N GLU A 72 -8.13 -6.38 13.25
CA GLU A 72 -8.30 -6.94 14.60
C GLU A 72 -9.58 -6.44 15.29
N GLU A 73 -9.87 -5.13 15.19
CA GLU A 73 -11.09 -4.55 15.77
C GLU A 73 -12.34 -5.06 15.05
N CYS A 74 -12.29 -5.20 13.73
CA CYS A 74 -13.38 -5.77 12.93
C CYS A 74 -13.70 -7.21 13.35
N GLU A 75 -12.69 -8.04 13.61
CA GLU A 75 -12.91 -9.42 14.03
C GLU A 75 -13.53 -9.48 15.43
N LYS A 76 -13.06 -8.66 16.38
CA LYS A 76 -13.68 -8.54 17.71
C LYS A 76 -15.14 -8.11 17.62
N LEU A 77 -15.44 -7.09 16.82
CA LEU A 77 -16.83 -6.64 16.59
C LEU A 77 -17.70 -7.74 15.98
N ARG A 78 -17.16 -8.56 15.09
CA ARG A 78 -17.86 -9.71 14.51
C ARG A 78 -18.17 -10.77 15.57
N GLU A 79 -17.21 -11.09 16.42
CA GLU A 79 -17.39 -12.04 17.53
C GLU A 79 -18.47 -11.57 18.51
N GLU A 80 -18.40 -10.31 18.93
CA GLU A 80 -19.37 -9.68 19.82
C GLU A 80 -20.77 -9.66 19.19
N THR A 81 -20.87 -9.24 17.92
CA THR A 81 -22.14 -9.23 17.17
C THR A 81 -22.73 -10.64 17.09
N ASN A 82 -21.92 -11.65 16.80
CA ASN A 82 -22.35 -13.05 16.77
C ASN A 82 -22.80 -13.55 18.16
N ALA A 83 -22.21 -13.06 19.24
CA ALA A 83 -22.65 -13.38 20.59
C ALA A 83 -24.01 -12.73 20.89
N ILE A 84 -24.19 -11.46 20.53
CA ILE A 84 -25.45 -10.72 20.68
C ILE A 84 -26.57 -11.37 19.86
N ILE A 85 -26.33 -11.75 18.60
CA ILE A 85 -27.30 -12.45 17.76
C ILE A 85 -27.76 -13.75 18.44
N ARG A 86 -26.81 -14.57 18.91
CA ARG A 86 -27.11 -15.83 19.60
C ARG A 86 -27.94 -15.58 20.86
N GLN A 87 -27.54 -14.63 21.69
CA GLN A 87 -28.27 -14.27 22.91
C GLN A 87 -29.67 -13.72 22.60
N SER A 88 -29.81 -12.94 21.54
CA SER A 88 -31.09 -12.38 21.09
C SER A 88 -32.03 -13.48 20.63
N ALA A 89 -31.55 -14.46 19.86
CA ALA A 89 -32.32 -15.62 19.44
C ALA A 89 -32.81 -16.44 20.65
N HIS A 90 -31.94 -16.70 21.63
CA HIS A 90 -32.36 -17.37 22.88
C HIS A 90 -33.42 -16.57 23.63
N THR A 91 -33.29 -15.24 23.68
CA THR A 91 -34.26 -14.37 24.37
C THR A 91 -35.61 -14.39 23.66
N GLN A 92 -35.63 -14.29 22.33
CA GLN A 92 -36.85 -14.42 21.53
C GLN A 92 -37.52 -15.78 21.72
N LEU A 93 -36.76 -16.87 21.75
CA LEU A 93 -37.28 -18.22 22.00
C LEU A 93 -37.93 -18.33 23.39
N ARG A 94 -37.26 -17.81 24.44
CA ARG A 94 -37.82 -17.79 25.80
C ARG A 94 -39.14 -17.02 25.85
N LEU A 95 -39.18 -15.82 25.24
CA LEU A 95 -40.40 -15.01 25.17
C LEU A 95 -41.53 -15.74 24.44
N ALA A 96 -41.24 -16.36 23.29
CA ALA A 96 -42.22 -17.12 22.52
C ALA A 96 -42.83 -18.26 23.36
N LEU A 97 -42.00 -19.00 24.09
CA LEU A 97 -42.47 -20.06 24.99
C LEU A 97 -43.31 -19.50 26.14
N MET A 98 -42.90 -18.39 26.75
CA MET A 98 -43.67 -17.73 27.80
C MET A 98 -45.07 -17.33 27.30
N PHE A 99 -45.18 -16.75 26.10
CA PHE A 99 -46.47 -16.44 25.48
C PHE A 99 -47.31 -17.69 25.22
N GLN A 100 -46.70 -18.77 24.70
CA GLN A 100 -47.42 -20.02 24.46
C GLN A 100 -47.92 -20.67 25.76
N ILE A 101 -47.18 -20.56 26.86
CA ILE A 101 -47.61 -21.03 28.19
C ILE A 101 -48.84 -20.24 28.65
N LEU A 102 -48.81 -18.91 28.53
CA LEU A 102 -49.94 -18.06 28.90
C LEU A 102 -51.19 -18.42 28.09
N LYS A 103 -51.03 -18.61 26.77
CA LYS A 103 -52.12 -19.04 25.90
C LYS A 103 -52.68 -20.42 26.27
N ALA A 104 -51.82 -21.40 26.54
CA ALA A 104 -52.27 -22.73 26.95
C ALA A 104 -53.04 -22.69 28.29
N ARG A 105 -52.64 -21.81 29.21
CA ARG A 105 -53.37 -21.59 30.48
C ARG A 105 -54.72 -20.92 30.26
N GLU A 106 -54.80 -19.93 29.37
CA GLU A 106 -56.06 -19.29 28.96
C GLU A 106 -57.03 -20.31 28.34
N GLU A 107 -56.51 -21.23 27.52
CA GLU A 107 -57.27 -22.33 26.89
C GLU A 107 -57.59 -23.49 27.88
N ASN A 108 -57.19 -23.40 29.15
CA ASN A 108 -57.26 -24.47 30.16
C ASN A 108 -56.53 -25.78 29.78
N ASP A 109 -55.57 -25.72 28.86
CA ASP A 109 -54.70 -26.86 28.49
C ASP A 109 -53.47 -26.91 29.42
N PHE A 110 -53.68 -27.44 30.62
CA PHE A 110 -52.63 -27.55 31.64
C PHE A 110 -51.53 -28.55 31.28
N ASN A 111 -51.84 -29.58 30.47
CA ASN A 111 -50.85 -30.54 30.00
C ASN A 111 -49.82 -29.87 29.09
N LYS A 112 -50.30 -29.10 28.11
CA LYS A 112 -49.45 -28.32 27.21
C LYS A 112 -48.69 -27.23 27.96
N ALA A 113 -49.34 -26.52 28.88
CA ALA A 113 -48.67 -25.52 29.70
C ALA A 113 -47.53 -26.13 30.55
N SER A 114 -47.71 -27.33 31.10
CA SER A 114 -46.68 -28.06 31.84
C SER A 114 -45.50 -28.45 30.95
N LEU A 115 -45.77 -29.03 29.77
CA LEU A 115 -44.74 -29.41 28.80
C LEU A 115 -43.90 -28.21 28.35
N LEU A 116 -44.55 -27.10 27.97
CA LEU A 116 -43.86 -25.88 27.56
C LEU A 116 -43.06 -25.26 28.71
N THR A 117 -43.54 -25.35 29.94
CA THR A 117 -42.80 -24.90 31.12
C THR A 117 -41.54 -25.73 31.34
N HIS A 118 -41.61 -27.05 31.14
CA HIS A 118 -40.43 -27.92 31.21
C HIS A 118 -39.40 -27.53 30.13
N LEU A 119 -39.84 -27.38 28.88
CA LEU A 119 -38.99 -26.98 27.77
C LEU A 119 -38.33 -25.62 28.01
N LEU A 120 -39.07 -24.64 28.56
CA LEU A 120 -38.51 -23.34 28.91
C LEU A 120 -37.40 -23.45 29.97
N ARG A 121 -37.54 -24.34 30.96
CA ARG A 121 -36.48 -24.58 31.97
C ARG A 121 -35.23 -25.16 31.33
N GLU A 122 -35.37 -26.12 30.41
CA GLU A 122 -34.23 -26.70 29.69
C GLU A 122 -33.49 -25.65 28.84
N ILE A 123 -34.24 -24.80 28.13
CA ILE A 123 -33.65 -23.73 27.32
C ILE A 123 -32.92 -22.72 28.21
N ILE A 124 -33.48 -22.35 29.36
CA ILE A 124 -32.79 -21.45 30.31
C ILE A 124 -31.50 -22.09 30.82
N ALA A 125 -31.53 -23.36 31.21
CA ALA A 125 -30.36 -24.07 31.72
C ALA A 125 -29.23 -24.20 30.68
N THR A 126 -29.56 -24.41 29.41
CA THR A 126 -28.58 -24.53 28.32
C THR A 126 -28.00 -23.20 27.86
N SER A 127 -28.67 -22.08 28.16
CA SER A 127 -28.26 -20.75 27.71
C SER A 127 -27.55 -19.92 28.78
N THR A 128 -27.49 -20.38 30.03
CA THR A 128 -26.71 -19.78 31.12
C THR A 128 -25.29 -20.34 31.26
N VAL A 129 -24.95 -21.42 30.55
CA VAL A 129 -23.59 -21.98 30.53
C VAL A 129 -22.76 -21.28 29.46
N LYS A 130 -22.03 -20.23 29.83
CA LYS A 130 -20.87 -19.73 29.07
C LYS A 130 -19.77 -19.24 30.03
N HIS A 131 -18.57 -19.79 29.82
CA HIS A 131 -17.26 -19.40 30.35
C HIS A 131 -16.88 -17.96 29.97
#